data_AF-A0A1V3J4H0-F1
#
_entry.id   AF-A0A1V3J4H0-F1
#
_cell.length_a   1.000
_cell.length_b   1.000
_cell.length_c   1.000
_cell.angle_alpha   90.00
_cell.angle_beta   90.00
_cell.angle_gamma   90.00
#
_symmetry.space_group_name_H-M   'P 1'
#
loop_
_entity.id
_entity.type
_entity.pdbx_description
1 polymer ?
#
loop_
_entity_poly.entity_id
_entity_poly.type
_entity_poly.pdbx_seq_one_letter_code
_entity_poly.pdbx_strand_id
1 'polypeptide(L)' 'MKEIKFRAMRAAGMGCFIVLIAIGVWVFSSSSDEIVNLLTLAGQQLGGGTTYGAFLLAALPPFAGFITYHIWKWALK' A
#
# COMPACT_ATOMS: atom_id res chain seq x y z
N MET A 1 10.63 -9.06 -24.76
CA MET A 1 10.84 -9.20 -23.29
C MET A 1 11.17 -7.90 -22.55
N LYS A 2 11.97 -6.96 -23.09
CA LYS A 2 12.28 -5.67 -22.42
C LYS A 2 11.05 -4.74 -22.31
N GLU A 3 10.27 -4.61 -23.39
CA GLU A 3 9.02 -3.81 -23.42
C GLU A 3 7.98 -4.26 -22.39
N ILE A 4 7.74 -5.57 -22.27
CA ILE A 4 6.75 -6.13 -21.33
C ILE A 4 7.18 -5.87 -19.87
N LYS A 5 8.47 -6.04 -19.57
CA LYS A 5 9.04 -5.73 -18.25
C LYS A 5 9.00 -4.23 -17.93
N PHE A 6 9.27 -3.37 -18.92
CA PHE A 6 9.24 -1.91 -18.75
C PHE A 6 7.82 -1.41 -18.48
N ARG A 7 6.86 -1.89 -19.27
CA ARG A 7 5.44 -1.58 -19.06
C ARG A 7 5.00 -2.10 -17.67
N ALA A 8 5.43 -3.29 -17.26
CA ALA A 8 5.07 -3.88 -15.95
C ALA A 8 5.68 -3.13 -14.76
N MET A 9 6.90 -2.60 -14.89
CA MET A 9 7.48 -1.69 -13.91
C MET A 9 6.69 -0.38 -13.80
N ARG A 10 6.19 0.17 -14.92
CA ARG A 10 5.30 1.34 -14.88
C ARG A 10 3.98 1.05 -14.19
N ALA A 11 3.35 -0.09 -14.48
CA ALA A 11 2.10 -0.49 -13.82
C ALA A 11 2.25 -0.66 -12.30
N ALA A 12 3.38 -1.24 -11.86
CA ALA A 12 3.74 -1.36 -10.44
C ALA A 12 3.89 0.01 -9.76
N GLY A 13 4.59 0.94 -10.43
CA GLY A 13 4.75 2.31 -9.96
C GLY A 13 3.41 3.06 -9.84
N MET A 14 2.51 2.89 -10.82
CA MET A 14 1.17 3.47 -10.78
C MET A 14 0.32 2.91 -9.62
N GLY A 15 0.37 1.60 -9.39
CA GLY A 15 -0.33 0.96 -8.28
C GLY A 15 0.12 1.50 -6.91
N CYS A 16 1.43 1.61 -6.71
CA CYS A 16 2.00 2.22 -5.50
C CYS A 16 1.53 3.68 -5.34
N PHE A 17 1.57 4.47 -6.41
CA PHE A 17 1.21 5.89 -6.39
C PHE A 17 -0.27 6.12 -6.05
N ILE A 18 -1.19 5.30 -6.57
CA ILE A 18 -2.62 5.38 -6.26
C ILE A 18 -2.86 5.12 -4.78
N VAL A 19 -2.19 4.10 -4.21
CA VAL A 19 -2.33 3.78 -2.78
C VAL A 19 -1.78 4.89 -1.90
N LEU A 20 -0.66 5.52 -2.29
CA LEU A 20 -0.12 6.68 -1.56
C LEU A 20 -1.10 7.87 -1.57
N ILE A 21 -1.75 8.14 -2.69
CA ILE A 21 -2.77 9.19 -2.77
C ILE A 21 -3.93 8.87 -1.84
N ALA A 22 -4.43 7.63 -1.86
CA ALA A 22 -5.54 7.21 -1.00
C ALA A 22 -5.19 7.34 0.49
N ILE A 23 -3.99 6.91 0.89
CA ILE A 23 -3.50 7.08 2.28
C ILE A 23 -3.36 8.57 2.61
N GLY A 24 -2.82 9.38 1.71
CA GLY A 24 -2.69 10.82 1.91
C GLY A 24 -4.04 11.49 2.14
N VAL A 25 -5.01 11.26 1.26
CA VAL A 25 -6.38 11.78 1.42
C VAL A 25 -7.00 11.35 2.75
N TRP A 26 -6.82 10.07 3.11
CA TRP A 26 -7.36 9.54 4.36
C TRP A 26 -6.74 10.19 5.60
N VAL A 27 -5.42 10.35 5.62
CA VAL A 27 -4.68 10.98 6.72
C VAL A 27 -5.04 12.46 6.86
N PHE A 28 -5.19 13.18 5.75
CA PHE A 28 -5.55 14.61 5.80
C PHE A 28 -7.04 14.86 6.08
N SER A 29 -7.92 13.88 5.85
CA SER A 29 -9.36 14.01 6.08
C SER A 29 -9.83 13.48 7.44
N SER A 30 -9.03 12.68 8.15
CA SER A 30 -9.43 12.02 9.40
C SER A 30 -8.83 12.71 10.62
N SER A 31 -9.48 12.57 11.78
CA SER A 31 -8.95 13.09 13.04
C SER A 31 -7.76 12.26 13.55
N SER A 32 -6.78 12.91 14.16
CA SER A 32 -5.56 12.27 14.69
C SER A 32 -5.88 11.15 15.69
N ASP A 33 -6.86 11.35 16.58
CA ASP A 33 -7.27 10.33 17.56
C ASP A 33 -7.85 9.08 16.88
N GLU A 34 -8.61 9.26 15.81
CA GLU A 34 -9.22 8.17 15.06
C GLU A 34 -8.16 7.36 14.29
N ILE A 35 -7.20 8.05 13.68
CA ILE A 35 -6.04 7.42 13.00
C ILE A 35 -5.26 6.56 13.99
N VAL A 36 -4.91 7.11 15.16
CA VAL A 36 -4.14 6.38 16.20
C VAL A 36 -4.93 5.18 16.70
N ASN A 37 -6.24 5.31 16.92
CA ASN A 37 -7.06 4.21 17.40
C ASN A 37 -7.15 3.07 16.36
N LEU A 38 -7.38 3.41 15.08
CA LEU A 38 -7.41 2.44 13.98
C LEU A 38 -6.06 1.74 13.78
N LEU A 39 -4.95 2.47 13.83
CA LEU A 39 -3.61 1.90 13.76
C LEU A 39 -3.31 1.01 14.97
N THR A 40 -3.78 1.37 16.16
CA THR A 40 -3.62 0.55 17.36
C THR A 40 -4.40 -0.75 17.23
N LEU A 41 -5.63 -0.68 16.76
CA LEU A 41 -6.50 -1.83 16.55
C LEU A 41 -5.91 -2.79 15.50
N ALA A 42 -5.39 -2.24 14.39
CA ALA A 42 -4.66 -3.01 13.39
C ALA A 42 -3.36 -3.62 13.93
N GLY A 43 -2.62 -2.87 14.76
CA GLY A 43 -1.41 -3.35 15.42
C GLY A 43 -1.67 -4.48 16.42
N GLN A 44 -2.77 -4.39 17.16
CA GLN A 44 -3.18 -5.42 18.13
C GLN A 44 -3.52 -6.75 17.47
N GLN A 45 -4.04 -6.76 16.24
CA GLN A 45 -4.26 -7.99 15.47
C GLN A 45 -2.96 -8.75 15.20
N LEU A 46 -1.82 -8.06 15.20
CA LEU A 46 -0.48 -8.64 15.07
C LEU A 46 0.25 -8.81 16.41
N GLY A 47 -0.43 -8.55 17.54
CA GLY A 47 0.16 -8.60 18.88
C GLY A 47 1.00 -7.37 19.27
N GLY A 48 0.91 -6.28 18.50
CA GLY A 48 1.63 -5.02 18.73
C GLY A 48 0.72 -3.84 19.08
N GLY A 49 1.32 -2.66 19.20
CA GLY A 49 0.60 -1.39 19.39
C GLY A 49 0.48 -0.58 18.09
N THR A 50 0.21 0.72 18.21
CA THR A 50 0.04 1.67 17.09
C THR A 50 1.20 1.63 16.09
N THR A 51 2.43 1.43 16.57
CA THR A 51 3.64 1.36 15.73
C THR A 51 3.57 0.23 14.70
N TYR A 52 2.98 -0.91 15.07
CA TYR A 52 2.82 -2.05 14.17
C TYR A 52 1.75 -1.75 13.11
N GLY A 53 0.66 -1.07 13.49
CA GLY A 53 -0.35 -0.60 12.55
C GLY A 53 0.20 0.44 11.56
N ALA A 54 1.03 1.37 12.04
CA ALA A 54 1.72 2.34 11.18
C ALA A 54 2.65 1.63 10.17
N PHE A 55 3.38 0.61 10.64
CA PHE A 55 4.26 -0.19 9.79
C PHE A 55 3.48 -0.98 8.73
N LEU A 56 2.33 -1.55 9.11
CA LEU A 56 1.38 -2.18 8.19
C LEU A 56 0.92 -1.19 7.12
N LEU A 57 0.44 -0.01 7.54
CA LEU A 57 -0.03 1.04 6.62
C LEU A 57 1.08 1.48 5.64
N ALA A 58 2.32 1.60 6.12
CA ALA A 58 3.47 1.96 5.30
C ALA A 58 3.89 0.83 4.34
N ALA A 59 3.58 -0.43 4.64
CA ALA A 59 3.85 -1.58 3.79
C ALA A 59 2.79 -1.80 2.69
N LEU A 60 1.59 -1.20 2.80
CA LEU A 60 0.54 -1.32 1.79
C LEU A 60 0.96 -0.82 0.39
N PRO A 61 1.59 0.35 0.21
CA PRO A 61 2.02 0.82 -1.11
C PRO A 61 3.01 -0.10 -1.84
N PRO A 62 4.13 -0.56 -1.24
CA PRO A 62 5.02 -1.50 -1.91
C PRO A 62 4.35 -2.86 -2.15
N PHE A 63 3.46 -3.31 -1.26
CA PHE A 63 2.69 -4.55 -1.45
C PHE A 63 1.73 -4.45 -2.63
N ALA A 64 1.00 -3.34 -2.77
CA ALA A 64 0.13 -3.09 -3.91
C ALA A 64 0.92 -2.95 -5.22
N GLY A 65 2.08 -2.29 -5.19
CA GLY A 65 3.01 -2.25 -6.33
C GLY A 65 3.50 -3.64 -6.73
N PHE A 66 3.78 -4.51 -5.76
CA PHE A 66 4.20 -5.89 -6.02
C PHE A 66 3.07 -6.75 -6.62
N ILE A 67 1.86 -6.65 -6.07
CA ILE A 67 0.67 -7.35 -6.60
C ILE A 67 0.38 -6.92 -8.04
N THR A 68 0.33 -5.60 -8.28
CA THR A 68 0.06 -5.06 -9.62
C THR A 68 1.11 -5.49 -10.64
N TYR A 69 2.40 -5.50 -10.27
CA TYR A 69 3.45 -6.08 -11.11
C TYR A 69 3.19 -7.55 -11.46
N HIS A 70 2.82 -8.37 -10.47
CA HIS A 70 2.66 -9.80 -10.69
C HIS A 70 1.40 -10.13 -11.49
N ILE A 71 0.27 -9.46 -11.22
CA ILE A 71 -0.97 -9.58 -12.00
C ILE A 71 -0.71 -9.20 -13.46
N TRP A 72 0.02 -8.12 -13.71
CA TRP A 72 0.25 -7.65 -15.07
C TRP A 72 1.27 -8.49 -15.84
N LYS A 73 2.26 -9.06 -15.13
CA LYS A 73 3.15 -10.09 -15.69
C LYS A 73 2.37 -11.36 -16.07
N TRP A 74 1.29 -11.67 -15.36
CA TRP A 74 0.41 -12.82 -15.63
C TRP A 74 -0.55 -12.55 -16.79
N ALA A 75 -1.14 -11.34 -16.85
CA ALA A 75 -2.10 -10.95 -17.89
C ALA A 75 -1.46 -10.65 -19.26
N LEU A 76 -0.16 -10.35 -19.31
CA LEU A 76 0.61 -10.13 -20.54
C LEU A 76 1.37 -11.37 -21.02
N LYS A 77 1.13 -12.54 -20.40
CA LYS A 77 1.63 -13.83 -20.86
C LYS A 77 0.77 -14.35 -22.01
#